data_AF-A0A538AEN0-F1
#
_entry.id   AF-A0A538AEN0-F1
#
_cell.length_a   1.000
_cell.length_b   1.000
_cell.length_c   1.000
_cell.angle_alpha   90.00
_cell.angle_beta   90.00
_cell.angle_gamma   90.00
#
_symmetry.space_group_name_H-M   'P 1'
#
loop_
_entity.id
_entity.type
_entity.pdbx_description
1 polymer ?
#
loop_
_entity_poly.entity_id
_entity_poly.type
_entity_poly.pdbx_seq_one_letter_code
_entity_poly.pdbx_strand_id
1 'polypeptide(L)'
;MREVLANMIQHRDLIVSFVRRDIKARYKQTALGVAWSLIQPLSMMIVFTLVFSIFARVPSDGIPYPVFAYSALIFWTFFSNTVSLGTVAMVSNGVLIRKIYFPRETLLVSVILSGLLDLTVASLLFIGMLLYYKVTLTLTALWVFPLLLLQITLAFGVTSLTSAAHVNFRDIGHGLPLLLQLWMFA
;
A
#
# COMPACT_ATOMS: atom_id res chain seq x y z
N MET A 1 -3.07 14.03 -19.89
CA MET A 1 -3.91 13.43 -18.82
C MET A 1 -5.21 12.80 -19.36
N ARG A 2 -5.97 13.48 -20.25
CA ARG A 2 -7.19 12.90 -20.88
C ARG A 2 -6.94 11.61 -21.66
N GLU A 3 -5.84 11.54 -22.42
CA GLU A 3 -5.47 10.33 -23.18
C GLU A 3 -5.11 9.13 -22.28
N VAL A 4 -4.45 9.40 -21.15
CA VAL A 4 -4.12 8.35 -20.16
C VAL A 4 -5.41 7.78 -19.57
N LEU A 5 -6.33 8.65 -19.15
CA LEU A 5 -7.63 8.23 -18.59
C LEU A 5 -8.49 7.48 -19.63
N ALA A 6 -8.53 7.94 -20.88
CA ALA A 6 -9.26 7.27 -21.96
C ALA A 6 -8.69 5.87 -22.25
N ASN A 7 -7.36 5.75 -22.30
CA ASN A 7 -6.68 4.47 -22.46
C ASN A 7 -6.97 3.51 -21.30
N MET A 8 -7.02 4.00 -20.07
CA MET A 8 -7.35 3.18 -18.89
C MET A 8 -8.78 2.64 -18.94
N ILE A 9 -9.74 3.46 -19.37
CA ILE A 9 -11.15 3.06 -19.51
C ILE A 9 -11.29 1.99 -20.60
N GLN A 10 -10.57 2.14 -21.71
CA GLN A 10 -10.58 1.18 -22.82
C GLN A 10 -9.96 -0.17 -22.44
N HIS A 11 -8.98 -0.17 -21.53
CA HIS A 11 -8.26 -1.37 -21.07
C HIS A 11 -8.70 -1.83 -19.67
N ARG A 12 -9.88 -1.43 -19.20
CA ARG A 12 -10.38 -1.77 -17.84
C ARG A 12 -10.38 -3.28 -17.56
N ASP A 13 -10.73 -4.09 -18.56
CA ASP A 13 -10.83 -5.55 -18.40
C ASP A 13 -9.44 -6.17 -18.23
N LEU A 14 -8.43 -5.57 -18.86
CA LEU A 14 -7.03 -5.94 -18.67
C LEU A 14 -6.54 -5.54 -17.28
N ILE A 15 -6.86 -4.32 -16.80
CA ILE A 15 -6.54 -3.89 -15.42
C ILE A 15 -7.14 -4.85 -14.41
N VAL A 16 -8.43 -5.16 -14.53
CA VAL A 16 -9.13 -6.09 -13.63
C VAL A 16 -8.50 -7.48 -13.70
N SER A 17 -8.09 -7.94 -14.88
CA SER A 17 -7.40 -9.22 -15.04
C SER A 17 -6.05 -9.25 -14.33
N PHE A 18 -5.26 -8.17 -14.43
CA PHE A 18 -4.00 -8.03 -13.69
C PHE A 18 -4.23 -7.98 -12.19
N VAL A 19 -5.16 -7.17 -11.70
CA VAL A 19 -5.52 -7.09 -10.28
C VAL A 19 -5.91 -8.47 -9.74
N ARG A 20 -6.82 -9.17 -10.43
CA ARG A 20 -7.23 -10.53 -10.04
C ARG A 20 -6.06 -11.50 -10.02
N ARG A 21 -5.17 -11.43 -11.03
CA ARG A 21 -3.98 -12.28 -11.10
C ARG A 21 -3.04 -12.00 -9.94
N ASP A 22 -2.78 -10.74 -9.64
CA ASP A 22 -1.82 -10.33 -8.62
C ASP A 22 -2.31 -10.69 -7.21
N ILE A 23 -3.61 -10.50 -6.91
CA ILE A 23 -4.24 -10.95 -5.67
C ILE A 23 -4.19 -12.47 -5.55
N LYS A 24 -4.52 -13.18 -6.63
CA LYS A 24 -4.49 -14.64 -6.66
C LYS A 24 -3.07 -15.16 -6.47
N ALA A 25 -2.07 -14.53 -7.08
CA ALA A 25 -0.67 -14.88 -6.90
C ALA A 25 -0.20 -14.68 -5.45
N ARG A 26 -0.63 -13.59 -4.79
CA ARG A 26 -0.29 -13.30 -3.40
C ARG A 26 -0.98 -14.24 -2.38
N TYR A 27 -2.24 -14.60 -2.62
CA TYR A 27 -3.06 -15.25 -1.58
C TYR A 27 -3.46 -16.71 -1.86
N LYS A 28 -3.41 -17.19 -3.11
CA LYS A 28 -3.97 -18.51 -3.45
C LYS A 28 -3.09 -19.69 -3.01
N GLN A 29 -1.79 -19.48 -2.81
CA GLN A 29 -0.83 -20.55 -2.46
C GLN A 29 -0.20 -20.38 -1.08
N THR A 30 -0.82 -19.57 -0.21
CA THR A 30 -0.34 -19.36 1.15
C THR A 30 -1.33 -19.94 2.16
N ALA A 31 -0.82 -20.59 3.21
CA ALA A 31 -1.67 -21.22 4.24
C ALA A 31 -2.59 -20.21 4.95
N LEU A 32 -2.16 -18.94 5.05
CA LEU A 32 -2.86 -17.86 5.73
C LEU A 32 -3.69 -16.97 4.78
N GLY A 33 -3.49 -17.06 3.46
CA GLY A 33 -4.24 -16.30 2.47
C GLY A 33 -4.24 -14.79 2.73
N VAL A 34 -5.42 -14.17 2.68
CA VAL A 34 -5.64 -12.72 2.88
C VAL A 34 -5.15 -12.24 4.26
N ALA A 35 -5.06 -13.10 5.26
CA ALA A 35 -4.57 -12.70 6.58
C ALA A 35 -3.13 -12.13 6.53
N TRP A 36 -2.34 -12.47 5.51
CA TRP A 36 -1.02 -11.87 5.29
C TRP A 36 -1.02 -10.35 5.15
N SER A 37 -2.08 -9.76 4.58
CA SER A 37 -2.18 -8.30 4.49
C SER A 37 -2.35 -7.64 5.86
N LEU A 38 -2.83 -8.39 6.85
CA LEU A 38 -3.04 -7.92 8.23
C LEU A 38 -1.82 -8.18 9.11
N ILE A 39 -1.10 -9.28 8.89
CA ILE A 39 0.03 -9.68 9.72
C ILE A 39 1.13 -8.63 9.74
N GLN A 40 1.48 -8.05 8.58
CA GLN A 40 2.53 -7.03 8.50
C GLN A 40 2.21 -5.76 9.32
N PRO A 41 1.08 -5.05 9.10
CA PRO A 41 0.76 -3.86 9.88
C PRO A 41 0.50 -4.17 11.36
N LEU A 42 -0.07 -5.33 11.70
CA LEU A 42 -0.25 -5.74 13.09
C LEU A 42 1.08 -6.01 13.80
N SER A 43 2.02 -6.68 13.13
CA SER A 43 3.35 -6.94 13.69
C SER A 43 4.09 -5.64 13.94
N MET A 44 4.05 -4.71 12.99
CA MET A 44 4.61 -3.37 13.18
C MET A 44 3.94 -2.64 14.33
N MET A 45 2.62 -2.67 14.45
CA MET A 45 1.90 -2.05 15.56
C MET A 45 2.31 -2.64 16.91
N ILE A 46 2.45 -3.96 17.03
CA ILE A 46 2.90 -4.61 18.25
C ILE A 46 4.31 -4.14 18.60
N VAL A 47 5.24 -4.12 17.64
CA VAL A 47 6.60 -3.64 17.85
C VAL A 47 6.61 -2.17 18.28
N PHE A 48 5.89 -1.30 17.57
CA PHE A 48 5.80 0.12 17.92
C PHE A 48 5.17 0.31 19.31
N THR A 49 4.12 -0.44 19.63
CA THR A 49 3.48 -0.36 20.95
C THR A 49 4.45 -0.79 22.04
N LEU A 50 5.13 -1.93 21.89
CA LEU A 50 6.09 -2.41 22.87
C LEU A 50 7.26 -1.43 23.05
N VAL A 51 7.80 -0.89 21.96
CA VAL A 51 8.93 0.05 22.02
C VAL A 51 8.48 1.37 22.63
N PHE A 52 7.44 2.01 22.10
CA PHE A 52 7.08 3.37 22.49
C PHE A 52 6.18 3.46 23.71
N SER A 53 5.35 2.45 24.01
CA SER A 53 4.54 2.46 25.24
C SER A 53 5.37 2.07 26.46
N ILE A 54 6.34 1.15 26.33
CA ILE A 54 7.16 0.69 27.46
C ILE A 54 8.38 1.59 27.67
N PHE A 55 9.10 1.97 26.60
CA PHE A 55 10.36 2.73 26.73
C PHE A 55 10.19 4.24 26.60
N ALA A 56 9.33 4.73 25.71
CA ALA A 56 9.22 6.17 25.44
C ALA A 56 8.18 6.90 26.32
N ARG A 57 7.29 6.18 27.03
CA ARG A 57 6.22 6.72 27.90
C ARG A 57 5.52 7.95 27.31
N VAL A 58 5.28 7.94 26.00
CA VAL A 58 4.65 9.07 25.32
C VAL A 58 3.26 9.27 25.92
N PRO A 59 2.93 10.46 26.46
CA PRO A 59 1.60 10.72 26.99
C PRO A 59 0.61 10.56 25.85
N SER A 60 -0.24 9.54 25.97
CA SER A 60 -1.16 9.14 24.91
C SER A 60 -2.54 9.75 25.11
N ASP A 61 -2.63 10.97 25.66
CA ASP A 61 -3.86 11.79 25.83
C ASP A 61 -5.19 11.01 25.96
N GLY A 62 -5.20 9.92 26.77
CA GLY A 62 -6.36 9.07 27.00
C GLY A 62 -6.74 8.06 25.90
N ILE A 63 -6.01 7.98 24.77
CA ILE A 63 -6.25 7.05 23.65
C ILE A 63 -5.26 5.86 23.72
N PRO A 64 -5.72 4.62 23.56
CA PRO A 64 -4.83 3.46 23.47
C PRO A 64 -3.78 3.61 22.37
N TYR A 65 -2.50 3.62 22.75
CA TYR A 65 -1.37 3.73 21.82
C TYR A 65 -1.42 2.77 20.61
N PRO A 66 -1.88 1.50 20.73
CA PRO A 66 -2.02 0.62 19.57
C PRO A 66 -2.90 1.20 18.46
N VAL A 67 -4.02 1.83 18.82
CA VAL A 67 -4.95 2.43 17.85
C VAL A 67 -4.31 3.64 17.18
N PHE A 68 -3.61 4.46 17.95
CA PHE A 68 -2.86 5.60 17.43
C PHE A 68 -1.78 5.16 16.45
N ALA A 69 -0.91 4.22 16.83
CA ALA A 69 0.16 3.72 15.97
C ALA A 69 -0.40 3.03 14.72
N TYR A 70 -1.42 2.18 14.86
CA TYR A 70 -2.02 1.48 13.73
C TYR A 70 -2.62 2.43 12.70
N SER A 71 -3.21 3.55 13.14
CA SER A 71 -3.80 4.54 12.23
C SER A 71 -2.79 5.09 11.20
N ALA A 72 -1.54 5.35 11.61
CA ALA A 72 -0.48 5.80 10.71
C ALA A 72 0.13 4.64 9.91
N LEU A 73 0.36 3.49 10.56
CA LEU A 73 1.02 2.33 9.97
C LEU A 73 0.24 1.76 8.78
N ILE A 74 -1.08 1.79 8.79
CA ILE A 74 -1.88 1.31 7.65
C ILE A 74 -1.58 2.09 6.36
N PHE A 75 -1.54 3.42 6.42
CA PHE A 75 -1.26 4.25 5.25
C PHE A 75 0.20 4.13 4.79
N TRP A 76 1.12 4.01 5.76
CA TRP A 76 2.54 3.81 5.47
C TRP A 76 2.82 2.46 4.81
N THR A 77 2.25 1.37 5.33
CA THR A 77 2.40 0.03 4.77
C THR A 77 1.78 -0.06 3.39
N PHE A 78 0.61 0.54 3.17
CA PHE A 78 0.03 0.68 1.84
C PHE A 78 0.99 1.38 0.87
N PHE A 79 1.55 2.52 1.25
CA PHE A 79 2.45 3.29 0.40
C PHE A 79 3.75 2.55 0.10
N SER A 80 4.46 2.09 1.12
CA SER A 80 5.74 1.39 0.97
C SER A 80 5.62 0.11 0.15
N ASN A 81 4.57 -0.69 0.38
CA ASN A 81 4.32 -1.91 -0.39
C ASN A 81 3.94 -1.58 -1.84
N THR A 82 3.06 -0.61 -2.07
CA THR A 82 2.62 -0.23 -3.42
C THR A 82 3.79 0.31 -4.25
N VAL A 83 4.62 1.17 -3.65
CA VAL A 83 5.82 1.70 -4.30
C VAL A 83 6.79 0.57 -4.63
N SER A 84 7.15 -0.27 -3.65
CA SER A 84 8.11 -1.36 -3.86
C SER A 84 7.65 -2.37 -4.92
N LEU A 85 6.40 -2.82 -4.87
CA LEU A 85 5.84 -3.74 -5.85
C LEU A 85 5.71 -3.11 -7.23
N GLY A 86 5.31 -1.83 -7.28
CA GLY A 86 5.11 -1.13 -8.54
C GLY A 86 6.42 -0.79 -9.24
N THR A 87 7.50 -0.52 -8.49
CA THR A 87 8.84 -0.31 -9.04
C THR A 87 9.32 -1.51 -9.87
N VAL A 88 9.11 -2.73 -9.37
CA VAL A 88 9.54 -3.96 -10.04
C VAL A 88 8.49 -4.49 -11.05
N ALA A 89 7.29 -3.93 -11.07
CA ALA A 89 6.17 -4.41 -11.90
C ALA A 89 6.47 -4.35 -13.40
N MET A 90 7.16 -3.30 -13.87
CA MET A 90 7.53 -3.16 -15.28
C MET A 90 8.53 -4.23 -15.73
N VAL A 91 9.55 -4.50 -14.93
CA VAL A 91 10.59 -5.48 -15.26
C VAL A 91 10.03 -6.90 -15.17
N SER A 92 9.28 -7.21 -14.12
CA SER A 92 8.66 -8.53 -13.92
C SER A 92 7.64 -8.88 -15.01
N ASN A 93 6.90 -7.90 -15.54
CA ASN A 93 5.96 -8.10 -16.64
C ASN A 93 6.58 -7.86 -18.04
N GLY A 94 7.90 -7.70 -18.14
CA GLY A 94 8.60 -7.33 -19.37
C GLY A 94 8.33 -8.28 -20.55
N VAL A 95 8.16 -9.58 -20.31
CA VAL A 95 7.81 -10.56 -21.36
C VAL A 95 6.43 -10.28 -21.96
N LEU A 96 5.47 -9.89 -21.13
CA LEU A 96 4.11 -9.61 -21.57
C LEU A 96 4.03 -8.28 -22.34
N ILE A 97 4.75 -7.26 -21.85
CA ILE A 97 4.87 -5.95 -22.50
C ILE A 97 5.44 -6.09 -23.93
N ARG A 98 6.39 -7.02 -24.13
CA ARG A 98 6.97 -7.29 -25.47
C ARG A 98 6.05 -8.06 -26.40
N LYS A 99 5.10 -8.84 -25.88
CA LYS A 99 4.21 -9.71 -26.67
C LYS A 99 2.88 -9.04 -27.03
N ILE A 100 2.39 -8.14 -26.18
CA ILE A 100 1.08 -7.49 -26.35
C ILE A 100 1.28 -6.00 -26.09
N TYR A 101 0.89 -5.15 -27.03
CA TYR A 101 0.91 -3.71 -26.83
C TYR A 101 -0.20 -3.31 -25.85
N PHE A 102 0.18 -2.73 -24.72
CA PHE A 102 -0.72 -2.03 -23.82
C PHE A 102 0.03 -0.89 -23.12
N PRO A 103 -0.66 0.18 -22.70
CA PRO A 103 -0.02 1.30 -21.99
C PRO A 103 0.60 0.84 -20.67
N ARG A 104 1.86 1.21 -20.41
CA ARG A 104 2.60 0.85 -19.20
C ARG A 104 1.92 1.29 -17.89
N GLU A 105 1.15 2.38 -17.94
CA GLU A 105 0.38 2.91 -16.81
C GLU A 105 -0.66 1.89 -16.28
N THR A 106 -1.14 1.00 -17.15
CA THR A 106 -2.08 -0.08 -16.81
C THR A 106 -1.53 -0.99 -15.71
N LEU A 107 -0.22 -1.29 -15.76
CA LEU A 107 0.45 -2.14 -14.75
C LEU A 107 0.56 -1.40 -13.42
N LEU A 108 1.02 -0.15 -13.44
CA LEU A 108 1.16 0.67 -12.23
C LEU A 108 -0.18 0.80 -11.50
N VAL A 109 -1.24 1.06 -12.26
CA VAL A 109 -2.60 1.18 -11.72
C VAL A 109 -3.09 -0.15 -11.16
N SER A 110 -2.79 -1.28 -11.82
CA SER A 110 -3.16 -2.59 -11.30
C SER A 110 -2.50 -2.91 -9.95
N VAL A 111 -1.26 -2.45 -9.73
CA VAL A 111 -0.56 -2.61 -8.45
C VAL A 111 -1.16 -1.71 -7.38
N ILE A 112 -1.50 -0.46 -7.70
CA ILE A 112 -2.14 0.47 -6.75
C ILE A 112 -3.54 -0.03 -6.37
N LEU A 113 -4.34 -0.48 -7.34
CA LEU A 113 -5.66 -1.05 -7.08
C LEU A 113 -5.58 -2.33 -6.22
N SER A 114 -4.57 -3.17 -6.49
CA SER A 114 -4.24 -4.31 -5.65
C SER A 114 -3.95 -3.89 -4.21
N GLY A 115 -3.07 -2.90 -4.00
CA GLY A 115 -2.74 -2.38 -2.68
C GLY A 115 -3.94 -1.72 -1.98
N LEU A 116 -4.86 -1.10 -2.73
CA LEU A 116 -6.07 -0.51 -2.18
C LEU A 116 -7.01 -1.56 -1.58
N LEU A 117 -7.03 -2.77 -2.14
CA LEU A 117 -7.80 -3.87 -1.57
C LEU A 117 -7.18 -4.34 -0.24
N ASP A 118 -5.85 -4.39 -0.17
CA ASP A 118 -5.13 -4.71 1.06
C ASP A 118 -5.36 -3.62 2.12
N LEU A 119 -5.32 -2.35 1.71
CA LEU A 119 -5.69 -1.19 2.54
C LEU A 119 -7.13 -1.30 3.03
N THR A 120 -8.07 -1.74 2.19
CA THR A 120 -9.48 -1.90 2.57
C THR A 120 -9.62 -2.96 3.66
N VAL A 121 -8.93 -4.10 3.51
CA VAL A 121 -8.91 -5.17 4.52
C VAL A 121 -8.29 -4.69 5.83
N ALA A 122 -7.17 -3.97 5.78
CA ALA A 122 -6.54 -3.36 6.96
C ALA A 122 -7.44 -2.30 7.63
N SER A 123 -8.16 -1.50 6.82
CA SER A 123 -9.09 -0.48 7.32
C SER A 123 -10.30 -1.10 8.01
N LEU A 124 -10.80 -2.24 7.52
CA LEU A 124 -11.87 -2.98 8.20
C LEU A 124 -11.43 -3.45 9.59
N LEU A 125 -10.18 -3.94 9.70
CA LEU A 125 -9.63 -4.32 11.01
C LEU A 125 -9.48 -3.11 11.93
N PHE A 126 -9.05 -1.96 11.41
CA PHE A 126 -8.95 -0.72 12.18
C PHE A 126 -10.30 -0.27 12.74
N ILE A 127 -11.36 -0.34 11.95
CA ILE A 127 -12.72 -0.05 12.42
C ILE A 127 -13.09 -1.00 13.57
N GLY A 128 -12.77 -2.28 13.46
CA GLY A 128 -12.96 -3.25 14.55
C GLY A 128 -12.20 -2.86 15.83
N MET A 129 -10.98 -2.35 15.70
CA MET A 129 -10.21 -1.84 16.84
C MET A 129 -10.85 -0.60 17.47
N LEU A 130 -11.33 0.36 16.67
CA LEU A 130 -12.02 1.55 17.17
C LEU A 130 -13.25 1.19 18.00
N LEU A 131 -14.02 0.20 17.56
CA LEU A 131 -15.19 -0.31 18.31
C LEU A 131 -14.77 -0.99 19.62
N TYR A 132 -13.73 -1.82 19.61
CA TYR A 132 -13.23 -2.50 20.80
C TYR A 132 -12.73 -1.51 21.87
N TYR A 133 -11.98 -0.49 21.46
CA TYR A 133 -11.44 0.53 22.35
C TYR A 133 -12.42 1.69 22.65
N LYS A 134 -13.66 1.62 22.13
CA LYS A 134 -14.72 2.63 22.30
C LYS A 134 -14.28 4.06 21.94
N VAL A 135 -13.44 4.19 20.91
CA VAL A 135 -12.99 5.50 20.41
C VAL A 135 -14.10 6.09 19.55
N THR A 136 -14.56 7.30 19.87
CA THR A 136 -15.63 7.98 19.13
C THR A 136 -15.13 8.52 17.80
N LEU A 137 -15.86 8.24 16.72
CA LEU A 137 -15.64 8.85 15.41
C LEU A 137 -16.13 10.30 15.42
N THR A 138 -15.19 11.24 15.49
CA THR A 138 -15.46 12.68 15.36
C THR A 138 -15.65 13.05 13.88
N LEU A 139 -16.32 14.18 13.57
CA LEU A 139 -16.38 14.72 12.19
C LEU A 139 -15.00 14.86 11.53
N THR A 140 -13.93 14.98 12.32
CA THR A 140 -12.54 14.98 11.85
C THR A 140 -12.19 13.71 11.04
N ALA A 141 -12.88 12.58 11.26
CA ALA A 141 -12.70 11.36 10.49
C ALA A 141 -12.98 11.54 8.98
N LEU A 142 -13.77 12.56 8.59
CA LEU A 142 -14.03 12.85 7.19
C LEU A 142 -12.77 13.29 6.42
N TRP A 143 -11.75 13.82 7.11
CA TRP A 143 -10.45 14.17 6.51
C TRP A 143 -9.67 12.96 6.00
N VAL A 144 -10.06 11.73 6.37
CA VAL A 144 -9.44 10.51 5.84
C VAL A 144 -9.60 10.43 4.32
N PHE A 145 -10.74 10.87 3.75
CA PHE A 145 -10.96 10.80 2.30
C PHE A 145 -9.99 11.67 1.48
N PRO A 146 -9.83 12.98 1.74
CA PRO A 146 -8.86 13.80 1.02
C PRO A 146 -7.42 13.36 1.26
N LEU A 147 -7.08 12.91 2.48
CA LEU A 147 -5.74 12.37 2.78
C LEU A 147 -5.45 11.09 2.00
N LEU A 148 -6.44 10.19 1.87
CA LEU A 148 -6.30 8.96 1.10
C LEU A 148 -6.14 9.25 -0.40
N LEU A 149 -6.85 10.25 -0.95
CA LEU A 149 -6.64 10.68 -2.34
C LEU A 149 -5.23 11.25 -2.56
N LEU A 150 -4.75 12.06 -1.63
CA LEU A 150 -3.38 12.58 -1.66
C LEU A 150 -2.36 11.43 -1.60
N GLN A 151 -2.60 10.45 -0.73
CA GLN A 151 -1.75 9.26 -0.59
C GLN A 151 -1.70 8.42 -1.86
N ILE A 152 -2.85 8.18 -2.52
CA ILE A 152 -2.91 7.47 -3.80
C ILE A 152 -2.12 8.22 -4.88
N THR A 153 -2.29 9.55 -4.93
CA THR A 153 -1.61 10.39 -5.92
C THR A 153 -0.10 10.38 -5.71
N LEU A 154 0.34 10.48 -4.45
CA LEU A 154 1.75 10.39 -4.06
C LEU A 154 2.31 9.01 -4.38
N ALA A 155 1.60 7.94 -4.03
CA ALA A 155 1.99 6.57 -4.34
C ALA A 155 2.14 6.39 -5.86
N PHE A 156 1.19 6.85 -6.66
CA PHE A 156 1.29 6.79 -8.13
C PHE A 156 2.50 7.55 -8.66
N GLY A 157 2.73 8.78 -8.20
CA GLY A 157 3.86 9.61 -8.63
C GLY A 157 5.21 8.96 -8.30
N VAL A 158 5.41 8.54 -7.04
CA VAL A 158 6.65 7.91 -6.59
C VAL A 158 6.87 6.57 -7.30
N THR A 159 5.81 5.76 -7.46
CA THR A 159 5.89 4.47 -8.15
C THR A 159 6.26 4.66 -9.62
N SER A 160 5.67 5.64 -10.31
CA SER A 160 5.98 5.93 -11.71
C SER A 160 7.45 6.34 -11.90
N LEU A 161 7.95 7.23 -11.03
CA LEU A 161 9.35 7.66 -11.05
C LEU A 161 10.32 6.51 -10.76
N THR A 162 10.08 5.76 -9.68
CA THR A 162 10.95 4.65 -9.28
C THR A 162 10.92 3.50 -10.27
N SER A 163 9.75 3.18 -10.85
CA SER A 163 9.62 2.17 -11.89
C SER A 163 10.37 2.56 -13.16
N ALA A 164 10.31 3.83 -13.58
CA ALA A 164 11.08 4.31 -14.72
C ALA A 164 12.59 4.22 -14.45
N ALA A 165 13.02 4.58 -13.25
CA ALA A 165 14.42 4.48 -12.85
C ALA A 165 14.89 3.02 -12.79
N HIS A 166 14.06 2.10 -12.28
CA HIS A 166 14.40 0.69 -12.14
C HIS A 166 14.61 -0.03 -13.48
N VAL A 167 13.90 0.40 -14.54
CA VAL A 167 14.13 -0.11 -15.89
C VAL A 167 15.55 0.16 -16.37
N ASN A 168 16.15 1.29 -15.98
CA ASN A 168 17.53 1.64 -16.31
C ASN A 168 18.54 1.06 -15.31
N PHE A 169 18.20 1.06 -14.02
CA PHE A 169 19.06 0.63 -12.93
C PHE A 169 18.38 -0.46 -12.08
N ARG A 170 18.81 -1.72 -12.27
CA ARG A 170 18.21 -2.86 -11.57
C ARG A 170 18.37 -2.80 -10.05
N ASP A 171 19.44 -2.18 -9.56
CA ASP A 171 19.74 -2.07 -8.12
C ASP A 171 18.66 -1.29 -7.35
N ILE A 172 17.90 -0.42 -8.03
CA ILE A 172 16.79 0.32 -7.41
C ILE A 172 15.74 -0.65 -6.84
N GLY A 173 15.52 -1.80 -7.47
CA GLY A 173 14.55 -2.79 -6.96
C GLY A 173 14.95 -3.39 -5.62
N HIS A 174 16.25 -3.45 -5.33
CA HIS A 174 16.78 -3.96 -4.06
C HIS A 174 17.01 -2.84 -3.04
N GLY A 175 17.47 -1.67 -3.49
CA GLY A 175 17.75 -0.53 -2.61
C GLY A 175 16.48 0.18 -2.13
N LEU A 176 15.41 0.20 -2.92
CA LEU A 176 14.20 0.94 -2.58
C LEU A 176 13.47 0.40 -1.34
N PRO A 177 13.26 -0.92 -1.15
CA PRO A 177 12.69 -1.43 0.09
C PRO A 177 13.48 -1.01 1.34
N LEU A 178 14.82 -1.00 1.26
CA LEU A 178 15.69 -0.55 2.34
C LEU A 178 15.53 0.95 2.61
N LEU A 179 15.51 1.78 1.55
CA LEU A 179 15.30 3.22 1.67
C LEU A 179 13.95 3.55 2.28
N LEU A 180 12.88 2.86 1.85
CA LEU A 180 11.56 3.00 2.45
C LEU A 180 11.57 2.58 3.92
N GLN A 181 12.24 1.48 4.27
CA GLN A 181 12.36 1.07 5.66
C GLN A 181 13.07 2.13 6.52
N LEU A 182 14.16 2.71 6.03
CA LEU A 182 14.88 3.79 6.73
C LEU A 182 14.03 5.05 6.84
N TRP A 183 13.30 5.42 5.78
CA TRP A 183 12.43 6.60 5.76
C TRP A 183 11.28 6.49 6.78
N MET A 184 10.83 5.28 7.11
CA MET A 184 9.82 5.08 8.16
C MET A 184 10.29 5.58 9.53
N PHE A 185 11.60 5.55 9.79
CA PHE A 185 12.20 5.89 11.09
C PHE A 185 12.91 7.24 11.10
N ALA A 186 13.00 7.93 9.95
CA ALA A 186 13.65 9.23 9.80
C ALA A 186 12.65 10.36 10.09
#